data_AF-A0A7V9KQ18-F1
#
_entry.id   AF-A0A7V9KQ18-F1
#
_cell.length_a   1.000
_cell.length_b   1.000
_cell.length_c   1.000
_cell.angle_alpha   90.00
_cell.angle_beta   90.00
_cell.angle_gamma   90.00
#
_symmetry.space_group_name_H-M   'P 1'
#
loop_
_entity.id
_entity.type
_entity.pdbx_description
1 polymer ?
#
loop_
_entity_poly.entity_id
_entity_poly.type
_entity_poly.pdbx_seq_one_letter_code
_entity_poly.pdbx_strand_id
1 'polypeptide(L)'
;MKAADARATTGIAGVQQSKRSREQQEAERFDRDSLSSAVRTVGDKTFYLREGVWTDAEFKQEARLPETTMKFGSDDYFALLKQKPRLADFFALGERIVVVFEGKVYRITALGQ
;
A
#
# COMPACT_ATOMS: atom_id res chain seq x y z
N MET A 1 37.53 -35.53 59.20
CA MET A 1 37.90 -35.34 57.78
C MET A 1 36.63 -35.30 56.94
N LYS A 2 36.66 -34.53 55.83
CA LYS A 2 35.60 -34.22 54.83
C LYS A 2 34.70 -33.03 55.24
N ALA A 3 34.80 -31.84 54.62
CA ALA A 3 34.52 -31.45 53.22
C ALA A 3 33.02 -31.65 52.90
N ALA A 4 32.26 -30.75 52.29
CA ALA A 4 32.45 -29.40 51.78
C ALA A 4 31.05 -28.79 51.58
N ASP A 5 31.05 -27.48 51.36
CA ASP A 5 29.92 -26.59 51.15
C ASP A 5 29.03 -26.93 49.93
N ALA A 6 27.81 -26.41 50.00
CA ALA A 6 26.91 -25.99 48.91
C ALA A 6 26.73 -26.90 47.69
N ARG A 7 25.51 -27.47 47.55
CA ARG A 7 24.83 -27.58 46.24
C ARG A 7 23.32 -27.45 46.38
N ALA A 8 22.85 -26.20 46.50
CA ALA A 8 21.57 -25.82 45.93
C ALA A 8 21.72 -25.91 44.41
N THR A 9 21.29 -27.02 43.81
CA THR A 9 21.38 -27.18 42.35
C THR A 9 20.24 -28.07 41.88
N THR A 10 19.21 -27.38 41.39
CA THR A 10 18.61 -27.67 40.08
C THR A 10 17.73 -28.91 39.99
N GLY A 11 16.44 -28.67 40.14
CA GLY A 11 15.37 -29.56 39.69
C GLY A 11 14.36 -28.82 38.81
N ILE A 12 14.85 -28.00 37.87
CA ILE A 12 14.33 -27.73 36.49
C ILE A 12 12.82 -27.85 36.25
N ALA A 13 11.96 -27.52 37.20
CA ALA A 13 10.52 -27.40 37.02
C ALA A 13 10.21 -25.93 36.68
N GLY A 14 10.71 -25.51 35.54
CA GLY A 14 10.49 -24.18 34.98
C GLY A 14 10.65 -24.19 33.46
N VAL A 15 10.51 -25.36 32.85
CA VAL A 15 10.21 -25.55 31.45
C VAL A 15 8.83 -24.91 31.20
N GLN A 16 8.74 -23.59 31.02
CA GLN A 16 7.51 -22.98 30.49
C GLN A 16 7.66 -21.66 29.74
N GLN A 17 8.73 -20.86 29.87
CA GLN A 17 8.64 -19.47 29.36
C GLN A 17 9.61 -19.04 28.26
N SER A 18 10.69 -19.78 27.98
CA SER A 18 11.77 -19.23 27.14
C SER A 18 11.90 -19.83 25.74
N LYS A 19 10.94 -20.64 25.29
CA LYS A 19 10.89 -21.16 23.90
C LYS A 19 9.57 -20.89 23.18
N ARG A 20 8.88 -19.80 23.52
CA ARG A 20 7.72 -19.30 22.76
C ARG A 20 7.86 -17.84 22.34
N SER A 21 9.11 -17.36 22.22
CA SER A 21 9.40 -15.97 21.83
C SER A 21 10.28 -15.86 20.59
N ARG A 22 10.50 -16.96 19.86
CA ARG A 22 11.11 -16.93 18.51
C ARG A 22 10.13 -17.26 17.40
N GLU A 23 9.12 -18.11 17.64
CA GLU A 23 8.02 -18.32 16.68
C GLU A 23 7.04 -17.13 16.62
N GLN A 24 6.95 -16.31 17.67
CA GLN A 24 6.11 -15.10 17.64
C GLN A 24 6.70 -13.99 16.76
N GLN A 25 8.01 -13.99 16.49
CA GLN A 25 8.63 -13.02 15.57
C GLN A 25 8.42 -13.40 14.09
N GLU A 26 8.01 -14.63 13.78
CA GLU A 26 7.64 -15.02 12.42
C GLU A 26 6.20 -14.61 12.06
N ALA A 27 5.33 -14.42 13.06
CA ALA A 27 4.00 -13.82 12.84
C ALA A 27 4.07 -12.31 12.56
N GLU A 28 5.15 -11.63 12.96
CA GLU A 28 5.36 -10.20 12.64
C GLU A 28 5.80 -9.98 11.18
N ARG A 29 6.17 -11.05 10.45
CA ARG A 29 6.42 -10.96 9.00
C ARG A 29 5.14 -11.01 8.16
N PHE A 30 3.99 -11.34 8.76
CA PHE A 30 2.69 -11.20 8.10
C PHE A 30 2.16 -9.76 8.07
N ASP A 31 2.85 -8.82 8.73
CA ASP A 31 2.45 -7.40 8.81
C ASP A 31 3.06 -6.50 7.72
N ARG A 32 3.86 -7.05 6.80
CA ARG A 32 4.46 -6.29 5.68
C ARG A 32 3.74 -6.52 4.34
N ASP A 33 2.90 -7.55 4.27
CA ASP A 33 2.12 -7.95 3.09
C ASP A 33 0.59 -7.79 3.30
N SER A 34 0.17 -7.19 4.41
CA SER A 34 -1.20 -6.72 4.59
C SER A 34 -1.38 -5.42 3.79
N LEU A 35 -1.52 -5.55 2.47
CA LEU A 35 -2.14 -4.61 1.52
C LEU A 35 -2.65 -3.35 2.22
N SER A 36 -1.75 -2.38 2.46
CA SER A 36 -2.14 -1.12 3.07
C SER A 36 -3.07 -0.45 2.08
N SER A 37 -4.37 -0.62 2.32
CA SER A 37 -5.45 -0.08 1.52
C SER A 37 -5.48 1.42 1.81
N ALA A 38 -4.49 2.13 1.27
CA ALA A 38 -4.32 3.54 1.52
C ALA A 38 -5.50 4.26 0.87
N VAL A 39 -6.21 5.05 1.67
CA VAL A 39 -7.29 5.90 1.19
C VAL A 39 -6.80 7.34 1.24
N ARG A 40 -7.02 8.08 0.16
CA ARG A 40 -6.69 9.51 0.08
C ARG A 40 -7.86 10.27 -0.51
N THR A 41 -8.17 11.41 0.09
CA THR A 41 -9.16 12.34 -0.46
C THR A 41 -8.42 13.54 -1.04
N VAL A 42 -8.72 13.88 -2.28
CA VAL A 42 -8.15 15.02 -3.00
C VAL A 42 -9.31 15.83 -3.56
N GLY A 43 -9.48 17.06 -3.06
CA GLY A 43 -10.67 17.85 -3.34
C GLY A 43 -11.94 17.12 -2.90
N ASP A 44 -12.82 16.87 -3.86
CA ASP A 44 -14.10 16.18 -3.74
C ASP A 44 -14.05 14.69 -4.09
N LYS A 45 -12.86 14.15 -4.43
CA LYS A 45 -12.69 12.76 -4.84
C LYS A 45 -11.97 11.92 -3.78
N THR A 46 -12.37 10.66 -3.70
CA THR A 46 -11.73 9.66 -2.83
C THR A 46 -11.04 8.62 -3.68
N PHE A 47 -9.77 8.33 -3.36
CA PHE A 47 -8.93 7.38 -4.06
C PHE A 47 -8.53 6.24 -3.13
N TYR A 48 -8.53 5.03 -3.68
CA TYR A 48 -8.06 3.83 -3.03
C TYR A 48 -6.79 3.34 -3.72
N LEU A 49 -5.72 3.13 -2.97
CA LEU A 49 -4.54 2.45 -3.46
C LEU A 49 -4.81 0.94 -3.51
N ARG A 50 -4.86 0.39 -4.71
CA ARG A 50 -5.07 -1.04 -4.96
C ARG A 50 -3.95 -1.54 -5.85
N GLU A 51 -3.18 -2.51 -5.36
CA GLU A 51 -2.07 -3.11 -6.12
C GLU A 51 -1.07 -2.07 -6.67
N GLY A 52 -0.84 -0.99 -5.92
CA GLY A 52 0.04 0.12 -6.33
C GLY A 52 -0.55 1.07 -7.37
N VAL A 53 -1.87 1.02 -7.62
CA VAL A 53 -2.61 1.94 -8.50
C VAL A 53 -3.65 2.71 -7.69
N TRP A 54 -3.61 4.03 -7.74
CA TRP A 54 -4.67 4.85 -7.16
C TRP A 54 -5.91 4.80 -8.03
N THR A 55 -7.03 4.36 -7.47
CA THR A 55 -8.30 4.23 -8.19
C THR A 55 -9.35 5.12 -7.52
N ASP A 56 -9.95 6.01 -8.30
CA ASP A 56 -11.06 6.86 -7.89
C ASP A 56 -12.26 6.00 -7.46
N ALA A 57 -12.92 6.39 -6.37
CA ALA A 57 -14.07 5.69 -5.81
C ALA A 57 -15.26 5.64 -6.79
N GLU A 58 -15.36 6.65 -7.66
CA GLU A 58 -16.41 6.72 -8.68
C GLU A 58 -16.10 5.86 -9.91
N PHE A 59 -14.90 5.28 -10.03
CA PHE A 59 -14.54 4.41 -11.13
C PHE A 59 -15.35 3.11 -11.08
N LYS A 60 -16.19 2.91 -12.10
CA LYS A 60 -16.99 1.71 -12.31
C LYS A 60 -16.64 1.09 -13.66
N GLN A 61 -16.05 -0.11 -13.63
CA GLN A 61 -15.70 -0.85 -14.86
C GLN A 61 -16.94 -1.14 -15.73
N GLU A 62 -18.09 -1.35 -15.10
CA GLU A 62 -19.39 -1.59 -15.76
C GLU A 62 -19.95 -0.36 -16.50
N ALA A 63 -19.50 0.86 -16.18
CA ALA A 63 -20.05 2.08 -16.78
C ALA A 63 -19.62 2.30 -18.24
N ARG A 64 -18.62 1.54 -18.73
CA ARG A 64 -18.11 1.60 -20.12
C ARG A 64 -17.83 3.03 -20.61
N LEU A 65 -17.34 3.88 -19.71
CA LEU A 65 -16.97 5.25 -20.04
C LEU A 65 -15.75 5.25 -20.98
N PRO A 66 -15.63 6.26 -21.87
CA PRO A 66 -14.44 6.41 -22.70
C PRO A 66 -13.19 6.51 -21.81
N GLU A 67 -12.21 5.63 -22.06
CA GLU A 67 -10.94 5.60 -21.35
C GLU A 67 -9.82 6.23 -22.20
N THR A 68 -9.01 7.06 -21.58
CA THR A 68 -7.78 7.62 -22.15
C THR A 68 -6.61 7.19 -21.29
N THR A 69 -5.72 6.39 -21.87
CA THR A 69 -4.51 5.90 -21.20
C THR A 69 -3.29 6.69 -21.64
N MET A 70 -2.48 7.11 -20.67
CA MET A 70 -1.34 8.00 -20.88
C MET A 70 -0.17 7.56 -20.00
N LYS A 71 1.05 7.81 -20.46
CA LYS A 71 2.24 7.57 -19.65
C LYS A 71 2.48 8.76 -18.73
N PHE A 72 2.85 8.49 -17.48
CA PHE A 72 3.27 9.53 -16.55
C PHE A 72 4.43 10.33 -17.15
N GLY A 73 4.32 11.65 -17.16
CA GLY A 73 5.37 12.54 -17.70
C GLY A 73 5.50 12.57 -19.22
N SER A 74 4.55 12.03 -20.00
CA SER A 74 4.55 12.22 -21.46
C SER A 74 4.10 13.62 -21.87
N ASP A 75 4.36 14.02 -23.12
CA ASP A 75 3.84 15.28 -23.68
C ASP A 75 2.32 15.38 -23.57
N ASP A 76 1.59 14.30 -23.89
CA ASP A 76 0.14 14.26 -23.75
C ASP A 76 -0.31 14.47 -22.29
N TYR A 77 0.41 13.91 -21.31
CA TYR A 77 0.13 14.10 -19.88
C TYR A 77 0.23 15.58 -19.51
N PHE A 78 1.31 16.27 -19.91
CA PHE A 78 1.47 17.69 -19.63
C PHE A 78 0.47 18.56 -20.43
N ALA A 79 0.17 18.20 -21.67
CA ALA A 79 -0.84 18.88 -22.48
C ALA A 79 -2.24 18.75 -21.86
N LEU A 80 -2.58 17.60 -21.27
CA LEU A 80 -3.82 17.39 -20.55
C LEU A 80 -3.89 18.27 -19.30
N LEU A 81 -2.81 18.34 -18.51
CA LEU A 81 -2.77 19.17 -17.30
C LEU A 81 -2.92 20.66 -17.59
N LYS A 82 -2.40 21.14 -18.72
CA LYS A 82 -2.62 22.53 -19.18
C LYS A 82 -4.10 22.82 -19.49
N GLN A 83 -4.81 21.84 -20.04
CA GLN A 83 -6.23 21.99 -20.38
C GLN A 83 -7.15 21.77 -19.18
N LYS A 84 -6.77 20.85 -18.28
CA LYS A 84 -7.54 20.41 -17.12
C LYS A 84 -6.68 20.44 -15.86
N PRO A 85 -6.41 21.63 -15.30
CA PRO A 85 -5.51 21.78 -14.15
C PRO A 85 -5.96 20.99 -12.92
N ARG A 86 -7.28 20.75 -12.75
CA ARG A 86 -7.83 19.94 -11.65
C ARG A 86 -7.36 18.48 -11.67
N LEU A 87 -6.96 17.95 -12.83
CA LEU A 87 -6.38 16.61 -12.91
C LEU A 87 -4.98 16.55 -12.27
N ALA A 88 -4.28 17.68 -12.13
CA ALA A 88 -2.94 17.72 -11.55
C ALA A 88 -2.94 17.29 -10.08
N ASP A 89 -3.94 17.73 -9.30
CA ASP A 89 -4.07 17.37 -7.89
C ASP A 89 -4.26 15.86 -7.71
N PHE A 90 -5.05 15.25 -8.60
CA PHE A 90 -5.24 13.79 -8.60
C PHE A 90 -3.95 13.09 -9.03
N PHE A 91 -3.31 13.59 -10.10
CA PHE A 91 -2.09 12.99 -10.65
C PHE A 91 -0.87 13.09 -9.72
N ALA A 92 -0.89 14.01 -8.76
CA ALA A 92 0.13 14.12 -7.72
C ALA A 92 0.12 12.95 -6.71
N LEU A 93 -0.92 12.10 -6.69
CA LEU A 93 -1.00 10.94 -5.80
C LEU A 93 0.05 9.86 -6.13
N GLY A 94 0.50 9.78 -7.38
CA GLY A 94 1.49 8.80 -7.83
C GLY A 94 1.54 8.62 -9.34
N GLU A 95 2.35 7.67 -9.78
CA GLU A 95 2.62 7.44 -11.21
C GLU A 95 1.60 6.50 -11.88
N ARG A 96 0.74 5.85 -11.08
CA ARG A 96 -0.31 4.92 -11.55
C ARG A 96 -1.66 5.31 -10.97
N ILE A 97 -2.54 5.84 -11.81
CA ILE A 97 -3.78 6.46 -11.36
C ILE A 97 -4.90 6.16 -12.35
N VAL A 98 -6.10 5.90 -11.83
CA VAL A 98 -7.35 5.80 -12.58
C VAL A 98 -8.34 6.79 -11.96
N VAL A 99 -8.77 7.79 -12.73
CA VAL A 99 -9.72 8.81 -12.27
C VAL A 99 -10.85 9.01 -13.26
N VAL A 100 -12.08 9.13 -12.75
CA VAL A 100 -13.23 9.53 -13.57
C VAL A 100 -13.35 11.05 -13.52
N PHE A 101 -13.26 11.71 -14.66
CA PHE A 101 -13.39 13.16 -14.75
C PHE A 101 -14.19 13.53 -16.00
N GLU A 102 -15.23 14.36 -15.83
CA GLU A 102 -16.12 14.83 -16.92
C GLU A 102 -16.69 13.68 -17.79
N GLY A 103 -17.06 12.56 -17.15
CA GLY A 103 -17.62 11.40 -17.85
C GLY A 103 -16.60 10.59 -18.67
N LYS A 104 -15.30 10.80 -18.45
CA LYS A 104 -14.21 10.03 -19.06
C LYS A 104 -13.31 9.43 -17.98
N VAL A 105 -12.73 8.28 -18.28
CA VAL A 105 -11.72 7.64 -17.42
C VAL A 105 -10.35 8.06 -17.92
N TYR A 106 -9.54 8.62 -17.03
CA TYR A 106 -8.14 8.91 -17.30
C TYR A 106 -7.28 7.90 -16.55
N ARG A 107 -6.49 7.13 -17.30
CA ARG A 107 -5.56 6.13 -16.76
C ARG A 107 -4.13 6.59 -17.00
N ILE A 108 -3.41 6.84 -15.92
CA ILE A 108 -1.98 7.13 -15.95
C ILE A 108 -1.24 5.84 -15.61
N THR A 109 -0.27 5.49 -16.45
CA THR A 109 0.62 4.35 -16.24
C THR A 109 2.04 4.86 -15.98
N ALA A 110 2.74 4.25 -15.02
CA ALA A 110 4.15 4.55 -14.78
C ALA A 110 4.99 4.34 -16.04
N LEU A 111 6.07 5.10 -16.16
CA LEU A 111 6.94 5.05 -17.33
C LEU A 111 7.85 3.81 -17.24
N GLY A 112 7.39 2.70 -17.83
CA GLY A 112 8.19 1.50 -18.10
C GLY A 112 8.41 0.56 -16.91
N GLN A 113 8.35 -0.74 -17.21
CA GLN A 113 9.56 -1.54 -17.14
C GLN A 113 9.97 -1.88 -18.57
#